data_AF-A0A509EMX8-F1
#
_entry.id   AF-A0A509EMX8-F1
#
_cell.length_a   1.000
_cell.length_b   1.000
_cell.length_c   1.000
_cell.angle_alpha   90.00
_cell.angle_beta   90.00
_cell.angle_gamma   90.00
#
_symmetry.space_group_name_H-M   'P 1'
#
loop_
_entity.id
_entity.type
_entity.pdbx_description
1 polymer ?
#
loop_
_entity_poly.entity_id
_entity_poly.type
_entity_poly.pdbx_seq_one_letter_code
_entity_poly.pdbx_strand_id
1 'polypeptide(L)'
;MQPPIQHVIRALAEDGRTGALGLAEYAVDSFAATCPTEGDRALALDILLRDLASLRGVAPHLAAFVGRIETYVARLRQAPLPQAA
;
A
#
# COMPACT_ATOMS: atom_id res chain seq x y z
N MET A 1 14.26 13.05 -0.51
CA MET A 1 12.91 12.79 -1.08
C MET A 1 12.58 11.34 -0.81
N GLN A 2 11.49 11.03 -0.08
CA GLN A 2 11.08 9.64 0.11
C GLN A 2 10.59 9.06 -1.23
N PRO A 3 10.94 7.81 -1.58
CA PRO A 3 10.42 7.19 -2.78
C PRO A 3 8.90 7.03 -2.67
N PRO A 4 8.15 7.11 -3.78
CA PRO A 4 6.74 6.77 -3.81
C PRO A 4 6.50 5.38 -3.20
N ILE A 5 5.47 5.23 -2.37
CA ILE A 5 5.20 3.98 -1.64
C ILE A 5 5.10 2.75 -2.57
N GLN A 6 4.62 2.92 -3.80
CA GLN A 6 4.59 1.85 -4.81
C GLN A 6 5.98 1.24 -5.08
N HIS A 7 7.05 2.04 -5.04
CA HIS A 7 8.42 1.56 -5.26
C HIS A 7 8.92 0.75 -4.07
N VAL A 8 8.51 1.12 -2.85
CA VAL A 8 8.81 0.34 -1.64
C VAL A 8 8.12 -1.02 -1.70
N ILE A 9 6.84 -1.04 -2.07
CA ILE A 9 6.06 -2.29 -2.19
C ILE A 9 6.67 -3.18 -3.28
N ARG A 10 7.04 -2.61 -4.43
CA ARG A 10 7.71 -3.34 -5.50
C ARG A 10 9.03 -3.96 -5.02
N ALA A 11 9.90 -3.18 -4.38
CA ALA A 11 11.17 -3.68 -3.88
C ALA A 11 11.00 -4.81 -2.86
N LEU A 12 10.01 -4.70 -1.96
CA LEU A 12 9.69 -5.77 -0.99
C LEU A 12 9.14 -7.03 -1.68
N ALA A 13 8.34 -6.86 -2.73
CA ALA A 13 7.83 -7.98 -3.51
C ALA A 13 8.96 -8.70 -4.28
N GLU A 14 9.92 -7.95 -4.81
CA GLU A 14 11.10 -8.48 -5.52
C GLU A 14 12.10 -9.14 -4.57
N ASP A 15 12.29 -8.61 -3.35
CA ASP A 15 13.18 -9.17 -2.32
C ASP A 15 12.72 -10.55 -1.83
N GLY A 16 11.40 -10.79 -1.80
CA GLY A 16 10.82 -12.12 -1.55
C GLY A 16 11.10 -12.71 -0.16
N ARG A 17 11.72 -11.94 0.75
CA ARG A 17 12.08 -12.43 2.09
C ARG A 17 10.88 -12.72 2.97
N THR A 18 11.07 -13.61 3.93
CA THR A 18 10.11 -13.81 5.02
C THR A 18 9.83 -12.48 5.73
N GLY A 19 8.54 -12.12 5.83
CA GLY A 19 8.09 -10.87 6.45
C GLY A 19 7.97 -9.67 5.52
N ALA A 20 8.34 -9.79 4.23
CA ALA A 20 8.17 -8.71 3.25
C ALA A 20 6.73 -8.19 3.16
N LEU A 21 5.74 -9.09 3.29
CA LEU A 21 4.33 -8.73 3.27
C LEU A 21 3.95 -7.81 4.45
N GLY A 22 4.34 -8.18 5.68
CA GLY A 22 4.05 -7.35 6.86
C GLY A 22 4.78 -6.00 6.83
N LEU A 23 5.98 -5.93 6.24
CA LEU A 23 6.68 -4.67 6.02
C LEU A 23 5.99 -3.78 4.99
N ALA A 24 5.41 -4.37 3.95
CA ALA A 24 4.63 -3.64 2.96
C ALA A 24 3.33 -3.11 3.58
N GLU A 25 2.63 -3.91 4.39
CA GLU A 25 1.45 -3.46 5.16
C GLU A 25 1.81 -2.30 6.10
N TYR A 26 2.91 -2.41 6.86
CA TYR A 26 3.39 -1.34 7.72
C TYR A 26 3.75 -0.05 6.96
N ALA A 27 4.34 -0.18 5.77
CA ALA A 27 4.61 0.98 4.92
C ALA A 27 3.32 1.66 4.46
N VAL A 28 2.28 0.88 4.14
CA VAL A 28 0.94 1.39 3.79
C VAL A 28 0.29 2.12 4.97
N ASP A 29 0.33 1.54 6.17
CA ASP A 29 -0.16 2.20 7.39
C ASP A 29 0.54 3.53 7.62
N SER A 30 1.88 3.52 7.56
CA SER A 30 2.70 4.71 7.77
C SER A 30 2.38 5.79 6.74
N PHE A 31 2.20 5.42 5.47
CA PHE A 31 1.77 6.34 4.42
C PHE A 31 0.38 6.92 4.70
N ALA A 32 -0.60 6.07 5.03
CA ALA A 32 -1.96 6.51 5.31
C ALA A 32 -2.03 7.43 6.54
N ALA A 33 -1.18 7.20 7.55
CA ALA A 33 -1.10 8.01 8.75
C ALA A 33 -0.51 9.41 8.51
N THR A 34 0.18 9.64 7.40
CA THR A 34 0.69 10.98 7.03
C THR A 34 -0.37 11.86 6.37
N CYS A 35 -1.53 11.31 6.00
CA CYS A 35 -2.60 12.06 5.37
C CYS A 35 -3.32 12.94 6.41
N PRO A 36 -3.45 14.26 6.18
CA PRO A 36 -3.95 15.20 7.20
C PRO A 36 -5.46 15.13 7.39
N THR A 37 -6.21 14.60 6.42
CA THR A 37 -7.67 14.45 6.49
C THR A 37 -8.11 13.08 6.01
N GLU A 38 -9.34 12.69 6.35
CA GLU A 38 -9.94 11.43 5.88
C GLU A 38 -10.10 11.41 4.35
N GLY A 39 -10.45 12.56 3.76
CA GLY A 39 -10.55 12.72 2.31
C GLY A 39 -9.21 12.54 1.60
N ASP A 40 -8.15 13.15 2.13
CA ASP A 40 -6.79 13.00 1.59
C ASP A 40 -6.31 11.55 1.71
N ARG A 41 -6.61 10.90 2.83
CA ARG A 41 -6.31 9.47 3.05
C ARG A 41 -7.05 8.59 2.04
N ALA A 42 -8.35 8.81 1.87
CA ALA A 42 -9.15 8.04 0.92
C ALA A 42 -8.63 8.19 -0.52
N LEU A 43 -8.31 9.43 -0.93
CA LEU A 43 -7.72 9.71 -2.24
C LEU A 43 -6.34 9.06 -2.40
N ALA A 44 -5.48 9.17 -1.40
CA ALA A 44 -4.14 8.58 -1.42
C ALA A 44 -4.18 7.05 -1.53
N LEU A 45 -5.10 6.39 -0.83
CA LEU A 45 -5.30 4.93 -0.92
C LEU A 45 -5.91 4.52 -2.27
N ASP A 46 -6.79 5.33 -2.86
CA ASP A 46 -7.31 5.08 -4.22
C ASP A 46 -6.23 5.20 -5.30
N ILE A 47 -5.36 6.20 -5.19
CA ILE A 47 -4.19 6.34 -6.06
C ILE A 47 -3.29 5.12 -5.90
N LEU A 48 -3.00 4.71 -4.67
CA LEU A 48 -2.19 3.52 -4.39
C LEU A 48 -2.80 2.25 -5.00
N LEU A 49 -4.11 2.04 -4.91
CA LEU A 49 -4.77 0.88 -5.54
C LEU A 49 -4.59 0.88 -7.06
N ARG A 50 -4.68 2.05 -7.70
CA ARG A 50 -4.45 2.18 -9.14
C ARG A 50 -3.00 1.88 -9.52
N ASP A 51 -2.06 2.33 -8.71
CA ASP A 51 -0.63 2.10 -8.91
C ASP A 51 -0.27 0.62 -8.73
N LEU A 52 -0.87 -0.06 -7.73
CA LEU A 52 -0.72 -1.50 -7.53
C LEU A 52 -1.34 -2.31 -8.68
N ALA A 53 -2.52 -1.92 -9.15
CA ALA A 53 -3.14 -2.56 -10.31
C ALA A 53 -2.26 -2.42 -11.57
N SER A 54 -1.62 -1.26 -11.74
CA SER A 54 -0.65 -1.01 -12.81
C SER A 54 0.61 -1.86 -12.64
N LEU A 55 1.14 -1.96 -11.41
CA LEU A 55 2.29 -2.80 -11.07
C LEU A 55 2.01 -4.27 -11.41
N ARG A 56 0.81 -4.78 -11.11
CA ARG A 56 0.40 -6.14 -11.47
C ARG A 56 0.37 -6.36 -12.98
N GLY A 57 0.02 -5.34 -13.76
CA GLY A 57 0.07 -5.38 -15.22
C GLY A 57 1.50 -5.46 -15.78
N VAL A 58 2.43 -4.69 -15.21
CA VAL A 58 3.83 -4.64 -15.70
C VAL A 58 4.73 -5.73 -15.11
N ALA A 59 4.39 -6.27 -13.94
CA ALA A 59 5.13 -7.32 -13.25
C ALA A 59 4.20 -8.46 -12.80
N PRO A 60 3.69 -9.30 -13.72
CA PRO A 60 2.73 -10.36 -13.40
C PRO A 60 3.25 -11.39 -12.39
N HIS A 61 4.58 -11.59 -12.35
CA HIS A 61 5.22 -12.49 -11.38
C HIS A 61 5.06 -12.02 -9.92
N LEU A 62 4.78 -10.72 -9.70
CA LEU A 62 4.52 -10.16 -8.37
C LEU A 62 3.02 -10.16 -8.00
N ALA A 63 2.14 -10.63 -8.89
CA ALA A 63 0.69 -10.46 -8.76
C ALA A 63 0.11 -11.03 -7.45
N ALA A 64 0.65 -12.15 -6.96
CA ALA A 64 0.18 -12.75 -5.70
C ALA A 64 0.53 -11.87 -4.48
N PHE A 65 1.72 -11.28 -4.46
CA PHE A 65 2.14 -10.36 -3.39
C PHE A 65 1.33 -9.06 -3.47
N VAL A 66 1.26 -8.46 -4.67
CA VAL A 66 0.54 -7.22 -4.92
C VAL A 66 -0.94 -7.36 -4.58
N GLY A 67 -1.59 -8.46 -4.97
CA GLY A 67 -3.00 -8.70 -4.66
C GLY A 67 -3.32 -8.79 -3.17
N ARG A 68 -2.38 -9.26 -2.35
CA ARG A 68 -2.54 -9.23 -0.88
C ARG A 68 -2.49 -7.81 -0.35
N ILE A 69 -1.56 -6.99 -0.85
CA ILE A 69 -1.48 -5.58 -0.47
C ILE A 69 -2.68 -4.78 -0.98
N GLU A 70 -3.17 -5.03 -2.19
CA GLU A 70 -4.43 -4.43 -2.69
C GLU A 70 -5.60 -4.73 -1.73
N THR A 71 -5.74 -5.98 -1.31
CA THR A 71 -6.77 -6.40 -0.34
C THR A 71 -6.61 -5.66 1.00
N TYR A 72 -5.38 -5.50 1.46
CA TYR A 72 -5.08 -4.76 2.69
C TYR A 72 -5.44 -3.27 2.56
N VAL A 73 -5.00 -2.60 1.49
CA VAL A 73 -5.30 -1.19 1.20
C VAL A 73 -6.81 -0.96 1.08
N ALA A 74 -7.53 -1.88 0.42
CA ALA A 74 -8.99 -1.79 0.29
C ALA A 74 -9.71 -1.85 1.63
N ARG A 75 -9.24 -2.71 2.56
CA ARG A 75 -9.75 -2.74 3.95
C ARG A 75 -9.42 -1.45 4.69
N LEU A 76 -8.20 -0.95 4.54
CA LEU A 76 -7.77 0.28 5.19
C LEU A 76 -8.59 1.49 4.73
N ARG A 77 -8.95 1.55 3.45
CA ARG A 77 -9.81 2.60 2.86
C ARG A 77 -11.20 2.64 3.50
N GLN A 78 -11.75 1.49 3.89
CA GLN A 78 -13.05 1.39 4.55
C GLN A 78 -12.98 1.67 6.05
N ALA A 79 -11.78 1.60 6.64
CA ALA A 79 -11.57 1.88 8.05
C ALA A 79 -11.56 3.40 8.31
N PRO A 80 -12.29 3.89 9.32
CA PRO A 80 -12.20 5.28 9.74
C PRO A 80 -10.78 5.60 10.20
N LEU A 81 -10.38 6.88 10.14
CA LEU A 81 -9.13 7.33 10.72
C LEU A 81 -9.07 6.90 12.20
N PRO A 82 -7.94 6.37 12.69
CA PRO A 82 -7.80 6.12 14.11
C PRO A 82 -7.99 7.44 14.86
N GLN A 83 -9.05 7.53 15.66
CA GLN A 83 -9.25 8.66 16.57
C GLN A 83 -8.09 8.65 17.55
N ALA A 84 -7.23 9.67 17.48
CA ALA A 84 -6.28 9.94 18.55
C ALA A 84 -7.09 10.21 19.82
N ALA A 85 -7.01 9.28 20.78
CA ALA A 85 -7.61 9.37 22.10
C ALA A 85 -6.87 10.41 22.96
#